data_AF-A8SH33-F1
#
_entry.id   AF-A8SH33-F1
#
_cell.length_a   1.000
_cell.length_b   1.000
_cell.length_c   1.000
_cell.angle_alpha   90.00
_cell.angle_beta   90.00
_cell.angle_gamma   90.00
#
_symmetry.space_group_name_H-M   'P 1'
#
loop_
_entity.id
_entity.type
_entity.pdbx_description
1 polymer ?
#
loop_
_entity_poly.entity_id
_entity_poly.type
_entity_poly.pdbx_seq_one_letter_code
_entity_poly.pdbx_strand_id
1 'polypeptide(L)'
;MERDFETVMIEQCAPVLAGLKPAGLFRYETRDRADLARRVAGWNAQLNPKGLQVRVLRGCIATRQYLVYVYRAAKLQTVLADAAVRGFLAREGYRLPEDAADCNALLDQLSLRLCCAAEAADFPHEIGVFLGYPLEDVVGFIRHRGKCFTCCGCWKSYGDPAAARQHFDQLAKCTAVYLRLFHSGTPILKLAVAA
;
A
#
# COMPACT_ATOMS: atom_id res chain seq x y z
N MET A 1 16.50 -4.27 15.72
CA MET A 1 16.63 -2.84 16.05
C MET A 1 15.39 -2.14 15.52
N GLU A 2 14.61 -1.52 16.39
CA GLU A 2 13.39 -0.80 16.02
C GLU A 2 13.79 0.37 15.12
N ARG A 3 13.32 0.35 13.87
CA ARG A 3 13.58 1.41 12.90
C ARG A 3 12.57 2.51 13.14
N ASP A 4 13.02 3.75 12.96
CA ASP A 4 12.17 4.93 13.06
C ASP A 4 10.99 4.88 12.05
N PHE A 5 9.79 5.24 12.51
CA PHE A 5 8.54 5.08 11.74
C PHE A 5 8.55 5.94 10.48
N GLU A 6 9.02 7.18 10.59
CA GLU A 6 9.15 8.16 9.52
C GLU A 6 10.12 7.66 8.45
N THR A 7 11.25 7.11 8.88
CA THR A 7 12.24 6.50 7.98
C THR A 7 11.65 5.35 7.17
N VAL A 8 10.91 4.42 7.80
CA VAL A 8 10.28 3.32 7.08
C VAL A 8 9.16 3.83 6.16
N MET A 9 8.38 4.82 6.60
CA MET A 9 7.34 5.44 5.79
C MET A 9 7.91 6.07 4.52
N ILE A 10 8.99 6.85 4.59
CA ILE A 10 9.54 7.50 3.40
C ILE A 10 10.15 6.48 2.42
N GLU A 11 10.83 5.44 2.92
CA GLU A 11 11.41 4.39 2.09
C GLU A 11 10.36 3.61 1.30
N GLN A 12 9.22 3.32 1.93
CA GLN A 12 8.22 2.43 1.37
C GLN A 12 7.05 3.18 0.70
N CYS A 13 6.84 4.45 1.06
CA CYS A 13 5.68 5.23 0.62
C CYS A 13 6.04 6.55 -0.06
N ALA A 14 7.31 6.83 -0.38
CA ALA A 14 7.69 8.01 -1.17
C ALA A 14 6.85 8.20 -2.45
N PRO A 15 6.60 7.17 -3.28
CA PRO A 15 5.74 7.35 -4.46
C PRO A 15 4.28 7.67 -4.11
N VAL A 16 3.79 7.28 -2.94
CA VAL A 16 2.45 7.64 -2.44
C VAL A 16 2.44 9.10 -2.00
N LEU A 17 3.46 9.53 -1.25
CA LEU A 17 3.65 10.91 -0.82
C LEU A 17 3.79 11.86 -2.02
N ALA A 18 4.44 11.42 -3.09
CA ALA A 18 4.55 12.13 -4.37
C ALA A 18 3.29 12.09 -5.24
N GLY A 19 2.30 11.27 -4.87
CA GLY A 19 1.08 11.09 -5.66
C GLY A 19 1.27 10.25 -6.93
N LEU A 20 2.36 9.51 -7.08
CA LEU A 20 2.55 8.56 -8.18
C LEU A 20 1.81 7.23 -7.96
N LYS A 21 1.58 6.85 -6.70
CA LYS A 21 0.84 5.63 -6.35
C LYS A 21 -0.38 5.92 -5.47
N PRO A 22 -1.45 5.12 -5.56
CA PRO A 22 -2.59 5.25 -4.67
C PRO A 22 -2.21 4.83 -3.25
N ALA A 23 -1.33 3.84 -3.07
CA ALA A 23 -0.97 3.38 -1.74
C ALA A 23 0.40 2.67 -1.67
N GLY A 24 0.84 2.48 -0.43
CA GLY A 24 2.07 1.84 -0.04
C GLY A 24 1.88 1.14 1.31
N LEU A 25 2.72 0.15 1.56
CA LEU A 25 2.57 -0.77 2.67
C LEU A 25 3.95 -1.05 3.25
N PHE A 26 4.04 -1.00 4.57
CA PHE A 26 5.28 -1.35 5.24
C PHE A 26 5.03 -2.09 6.54
N ARG A 27 6.02 -2.88 6.92
CA ARG A 27 6.06 -3.52 8.22
C ARG A 27 6.72 -2.58 9.21
N TYR A 28 6.10 -2.43 10.37
CA TYR A 28 6.63 -1.70 11.51
C TYR A 28 6.66 -2.62 12.72
N GLU A 29 7.76 -2.64 13.45
CA GLU A 29 7.90 -3.43 14.68
C GLU A 29 7.96 -2.49 15.87
N THR A 30 7.10 -2.69 16.87
CA THR A 30 7.16 -1.91 18.10
C THR A 30 6.57 -2.67 19.29
N ARG A 31 7.13 -2.41 20.47
CA ARG A 31 6.59 -2.93 21.74
C ARG A 31 5.45 -2.06 22.27
N ASP A 32 5.38 -0.80 21.87
CA ASP A 32 4.38 0.15 22.36
C ASP A 32 3.25 0.35 21.34
N ARG A 33 2.18 -0.43 21.53
CA ARG A 33 0.96 -0.31 20.71
C ARG A 33 0.28 1.04 20.88
N ALA A 34 0.30 1.60 22.09
CA ALA A 34 -0.34 2.88 22.36
C ALA A 34 0.41 4.00 21.62
N ASP A 35 1.74 3.91 21.54
CA ASP A 35 2.56 4.80 20.75
C ASP A 35 2.26 4.71 19.26
N LEU A 36 2.18 3.49 18.70
CA LEU A 36 1.79 3.31 17.30
C LEU A 36 0.42 3.94 17.01
N ALA A 37 -0.56 3.74 17.88
CA ALA A 37 -1.89 4.33 17.72
C ALA A 37 -1.84 5.87 17.74
N ARG A 38 -1.07 6.46 18.67
CA ARG A 38 -0.85 7.92 18.73
C ARG A 38 -0.15 8.44 17.49
N ARG A 39 0.88 7.75 16.98
CA ARG A 39 1.59 8.11 15.74
C ARG A 39 0.68 8.09 14.54
N VAL A 40 -0.12 7.04 14.37
CA VAL A 40 -1.10 6.94 13.28
C VAL A 40 -2.11 8.08 13.35
N ALA A 41 -2.65 8.38 14.53
CA ALA A 41 -3.57 9.51 14.71
C ALA A 41 -2.89 10.86 14.40
N GLY A 42 -1.66 11.08 14.88
CA GLY A 42 -0.88 12.30 14.62
C GLY A 42 -0.52 12.49 13.16
N TRP A 43 -0.18 11.41 12.45
CA TRP A 43 0.06 11.46 11.00
C TRP A 43 -1.23 11.73 10.23
N ASN A 44 -2.35 11.10 10.59
CA ASN A 44 -3.64 11.40 9.98
C ASN A 44 -4.05 12.87 10.17
N ALA A 45 -3.85 13.44 11.35
CA ALA A 45 -4.15 14.86 11.59
C ALA A 45 -3.37 15.80 10.63
N GLN A 46 -2.15 15.44 10.26
CA GLN A 46 -1.29 16.25 9.39
C GLN A 46 -1.45 15.94 7.89
N LEU A 47 -1.73 14.68 7.54
CA LEU A 47 -1.74 14.19 6.15
C LEU A 47 -3.14 14.17 5.53
N ASN A 48 -4.22 14.07 6.33
CA ASN A 48 -5.59 14.10 5.81
C ASN A 48 -5.87 15.37 4.97
N PRO A 49 -5.44 16.59 5.37
CA PRO A 49 -5.62 17.78 4.52
C PRO A 49 -4.92 17.71 3.16
N LYS A 50 -3.95 16.79 2.98
CA LYS A 50 -3.25 16.52 1.71
C LYS A 50 -3.83 15.30 0.98
N GLY A 51 -4.95 14.76 1.44
CA GLY A 51 -5.64 13.60 0.86
C GLY A 51 -4.99 12.25 1.17
N LEU A 52 -4.10 12.19 2.16
CA LEU A 52 -3.36 10.99 2.56
C LEU A 52 -3.87 10.47 3.91
N GLN A 53 -3.95 9.15 4.04
CA GLN A 53 -4.39 8.45 5.25
C GLN A 53 -3.39 7.35 5.62
N VAL A 54 -3.22 7.14 6.92
CA VAL A 54 -2.39 6.10 7.52
C VAL A 54 -3.31 5.17 8.33
N ARG A 55 -3.19 3.87 8.08
CA ARG A 55 -4.02 2.84 8.71
C ARG A 55 -3.19 1.61 9.05
N VAL A 56 -3.44 0.99 10.20
CA VAL A 56 -2.91 -0.34 10.50
C VAL A 56 -3.88 -1.39 9.94
N LEU A 57 -3.42 -2.22 9.01
CA LEU A 57 -4.24 -3.29 8.41
C LEU A 57 -4.11 -4.62 9.15
N ARG A 58 -2.98 -4.87 9.82
CA ARG A 58 -2.73 -6.08 10.62
C ARG A 58 -1.80 -5.73 11.77
N GLY A 59 -2.03 -6.32 12.94
CA GLY A 59 -1.10 -6.26 14.07
C GLY A 59 -1.04 -7.60 14.78
N CYS A 60 0.17 -8.05 15.12
CA CYS A 60 0.38 -9.24 15.94
C CYS A 60 1.13 -8.86 17.21
N ILE A 61 0.48 -9.02 18.37
CA ILE A 61 1.03 -8.64 19.68
C ILE A 61 2.21 -9.55 20.03
N ALA A 62 2.10 -10.85 19.77
CA ALA A 62 3.14 -11.82 20.08
C ALA A 62 4.45 -11.54 19.33
N THR A 63 4.36 -11.22 18.03
CA THR A 63 5.53 -10.93 17.20
C THR A 63 5.90 -9.45 17.18
N ARG A 64 5.06 -8.57 17.77
CA ARG A 64 5.22 -7.10 17.80
C ARG A 64 5.23 -6.43 16.43
N GLN A 65 4.68 -7.12 15.43
CA GLN A 65 4.75 -6.71 14.03
C GLN A 65 3.40 -6.18 13.56
N TYR A 66 3.46 -5.02 12.92
CA TYR A 66 2.30 -4.30 12.40
C TYR A 66 2.50 -4.05 10.92
N LEU A 67 1.41 -4.12 10.17
CA LEU A 67 1.36 -3.84 8.76
C LEU A 67 0.63 -2.50 8.58
N VAL A 68 1.41 -1.46 8.27
CA VAL A 68 0.96 -0.09 8.15
C VAL A 68 0.76 0.23 6.67
N TYR A 69 -0.37 0.82 6.37
CA TYR A 69 -0.84 1.15 5.04
C TYR A 69 -1.02 2.66 4.92
N VAL A 70 -0.35 3.26 3.94
CA VAL A 70 -0.43 4.68 3.64
C VAL A 70 -1.04 4.82 2.26
N TYR A 71 -2.13 5.58 2.14
CA TYR A 71 -2.87 5.67 0.90
C TYR A 71 -3.48 7.03 0.66
N ARG A 72 -3.76 7.33 -0.62
CA ARG A 72 -4.51 8.49 -1.08
C ARG A 72 -5.96 8.08 -1.30
N ALA A 73 -6.86 8.58 -0.46
CA ALA A 73 -8.26 8.15 -0.45
C ALA A 73 -8.90 8.22 -1.84
N ALA A 74 -8.81 9.38 -2.51
CA ALA A 74 -9.40 9.58 -3.84
C ALA A 74 -8.82 8.64 -4.91
N LYS A 75 -7.49 8.44 -4.93
CA LYS A 75 -6.85 7.56 -5.92
C LYS A 75 -7.19 6.09 -5.68
N LEU A 76 -7.21 5.67 -4.42
CA LEU A 76 -7.63 4.33 -4.06
C LEU A 76 -9.08 4.09 -4.46
N GLN A 77 -9.94 5.08 -4.24
CA GLN A 77 -11.34 5.02 -4.66
C GLN A 77 -11.50 4.85 -6.16
N THR A 78 -10.75 5.59 -6.98
CA THR A 78 -10.75 5.37 -8.44
C THR A 78 -10.35 3.95 -8.80
N VAL A 79 -9.32 3.38 -8.16
CA VAL A 79 -8.86 2.01 -8.43
C VAL A 79 -9.91 0.97 -8.03
N LEU A 80 -10.53 1.12 -6.85
CA LEU A 80 -11.51 0.15 -6.34
C LEU A 80 -12.92 0.30 -6.97
N ALA A 81 -13.19 1.43 -7.61
CA ALA A 81 -14.41 1.65 -8.38
C ALA A 81 -14.33 1.07 -9.81
N ASP A 82 -13.13 0.76 -10.32
CA ASP A 82 -12.96 0.15 -11.64
C ASP A 82 -13.74 -1.17 -11.76
N ALA A 83 -14.48 -1.32 -12.86
CA ALA A 83 -15.38 -2.46 -13.05
C ALA A 83 -14.63 -3.81 -13.10
N ALA A 84 -13.43 -3.85 -13.68
CA ALA A 84 -12.63 -5.06 -13.75
C ALA A 84 -12.06 -5.42 -12.37
N VAL A 85 -11.59 -4.43 -11.61
CA VAL A 85 -11.15 -4.62 -10.21
C VAL A 85 -12.30 -5.10 -9.34
N ARG A 86 -13.49 -4.50 -9.45
CA ARG A 86 -14.69 -4.94 -8.72
C ARG A 86 -15.08 -6.38 -9.06
N GLY A 87 -15.12 -6.71 -10.35
CA GLY A 87 -15.40 -8.08 -10.81
C GLY A 87 -14.36 -9.10 -10.34
N PHE A 88 -13.09 -8.69 -10.24
CA PHE A 88 -12.04 -9.51 -9.64
C PHE A 88 -12.26 -9.69 -8.12
N LEU A 89 -12.42 -8.62 -7.36
CA LEU A 89 -12.63 -8.69 -5.91
C LEU A 89 -13.88 -9.51 -5.53
N ALA A 90 -14.97 -9.39 -6.29
CA ALA A 90 -16.16 -10.23 -6.09
C ALA A 90 -15.84 -11.73 -6.25
N ARG A 91 -15.03 -12.12 -7.24
CA ARG A 91 -14.59 -13.52 -7.44
C ARG A 91 -13.66 -13.99 -6.32
N GLU A 92 -12.85 -13.10 -5.77
CA GLU A 92 -12.04 -13.38 -4.57
C GLU A 92 -12.89 -13.42 -3.28
N GLY A 93 -14.20 -13.21 -3.37
CA GLY A 93 -15.16 -13.33 -2.26
C GLY A 93 -15.33 -12.04 -1.44
N TYR A 94 -14.97 -10.87 -1.98
CA TYR A 94 -15.29 -9.60 -1.35
C TYR A 94 -16.76 -9.26 -1.55
N ARG A 95 -17.41 -8.80 -0.49
CA ARG A 95 -18.72 -8.16 -0.56
C ARG A 95 -18.52 -6.75 -1.05
N LEU A 96 -18.96 -6.48 -2.28
CA LEU A 96 -18.85 -5.16 -2.87
C LEU A 96 -19.90 -4.23 -2.23
N PRO A 97 -19.51 -3.04 -1.77
CA PRO A 97 -20.45 -2.05 -1.29
C PRO A 97 -21.34 -1.55 -2.44
N GLU A 98 -22.59 -1.19 -2.12
CA GLU A 98 -23.54 -0.58 -3.06
C GLU A 98 -23.00 0.75 -3.57
N ASP A 99 -22.47 1.57 -2.66
CA ASP A 99 -21.71 2.76 -3.01
C ASP A 99 -20.27 2.40 -3.35
N ALA A 100 -19.91 2.53 -4.63
CA ALA A 100 -18.54 2.30 -5.10
C ALA A 100 -17.52 3.29 -4.52
N ALA A 101 -17.98 4.40 -3.91
CA ALA A 101 -17.11 5.32 -3.18
C ALA A 101 -16.64 4.77 -1.83
N ASP A 102 -17.36 3.82 -1.22
CA ASP A 102 -17.01 3.31 0.12
C ASP A 102 -15.89 2.27 0.08
N CYS A 103 -14.65 2.76 0.02
CA CYS A 103 -13.46 1.92 0.08
C CYS A 103 -13.19 1.34 1.48
N ASN A 104 -13.81 1.88 2.54
CA ASN A 104 -13.53 1.44 3.90
C ASN A 104 -14.03 0.01 4.14
N ALA A 105 -15.22 -0.33 3.62
CA ALA A 105 -15.76 -1.68 3.71
C ALA A 105 -14.84 -2.74 3.04
N LEU A 106 -14.16 -2.38 1.95
CA LEU A 106 -13.20 -3.26 1.29
C LEU A 106 -11.88 -3.36 2.08
N LEU A 107 -11.40 -2.24 2.64
CA LEU A 107 -10.21 -2.22 3.50
C LEU A 107 -10.42 -3.01 4.81
N ASP A 108 -11.64 -2.99 5.36
CA ASP A 108 -12.02 -3.77 6.53
C ASP A 108 -11.96 -5.28 6.23
N GLN A 109 -12.51 -5.69 5.08
CA GLN A 109 -12.43 -7.07 4.61
C GLN A 109 -10.99 -7.53 4.34
N LEU A 110 -10.17 -6.69 3.72
CA LEU A 110 -8.74 -6.95 3.53
C LEU A 110 -8.02 -7.11 4.87
N SER A 111 -8.29 -6.24 5.85
CA SER A 111 -7.71 -6.30 7.19
C SER A 111 -8.09 -7.60 7.91
N LEU A 112 -9.34 -8.04 7.81
CA LEU A 112 -9.80 -9.31 8.36
C LEU A 112 -9.05 -10.48 7.73
N ARG A 113 -8.97 -10.54 6.39
CA ARG A 113 -8.24 -11.59 5.67
C ARG A 113 -6.77 -11.65 6.05
N LEU A 114 -6.10 -10.50 6.15
CA LEU A 114 -4.72 -10.40 6.62
C LEU A 114 -4.54 -10.92 8.05
N CYS A 115 -5.50 -10.70 8.93
CA CYS A 115 -5.48 -11.21 10.30
C CYS A 115 -5.70 -12.72 10.37
N CYS A 116 -6.56 -13.26 9.49
CA CYS A 116 -6.85 -14.70 9.40
C CYS A 116 -5.77 -15.51 8.67
N ALA A 117 -4.90 -14.86 7.88
CA ALA A 117 -3.80 -15.54 7.19
C ALA A 117 -2.79 -16.12 8.20
N ALA A 118 -2.83 -17.44 8.35
CA ALA A 118 -1.96 -18.19 9.26
C ALA A 118 -0.61 -18.49 8.61
N GLU A 119 -0.60 -18.82 7.32
CA GLU A 119 0.60 -19.12 6.55
C GLU A 119 0.85 -18.12 5.42
N ALA A 120 2.06 -18.15 4.86
CA ALA A 120 2.40 -17.34 3.69
C ALA A 120 1.53 -17.68 2.47
N ALA A 121 1.09 -18.93 2.34
CA ALA A 121 0.21 -19.38 1.27
C ALA A 121 -1.21 -18.79 1.37
N ASP A 122 -1.64 -18.41 2.58
CA ASP A 122 -2.95 -17.80 2.84
C ASP A 122 -2.91 -16.27 2.73
N PHE A 123 -1.75 -15.69 2.43
CA PHE A 123 -1.62 -14.24 2.36
C PHE A 123 -2.46 -13.70 1.20
N PRO A 124 -3.36 -12.72 1.44
CA PRO A 124 -4.27 -12.20 0.43
C PRO A 124 -3.50 -11.43 -0.64
N HIS A 125 -3.13 -12.11 -1.73
CA HIS A 125 -2.35 -11.55 -2.83
C HIS A 125 -3.13 -10.53 -3.66
N GLU A 126 -4.46 -10.54 -3.56
CA GLU A 126 -5.32 -9.50 -4.12
C GLU A 126 -5.01 -8.11 -3.54
N ILE A 127 -4.29 -8.01 -2.41
CA ILE A 127 -3.79 -6.74 -1.87
C ILE A 127 -3.05 -5.89 -2.90
N GLY A 128 -2.49 -6.51 -3.95
CA GLY A 128 -1.86 -5.79 -5.06
C GLY A 128 -2.77 -4.72 -5.70
N VAL A 129 -4.08 -4.96 -5.80
CA VAL A 129 -5.00 -3.95 -6.35
C VAL A 129 -5.12 -2.75 -5.40
N PHE A 130 -5.12 -2.99 -4.09
CA PHE A 130 -5.13 -1.95 -3.06
C PHE A 130 -3.80 -1.16 -3.03
N LEU A 131 -2.72 -1.69 -3.60
CA LEU A 131 -1.43 -0.99 -3.76
C LEU A 131 -1.31 -0.25 -5.11
N GLY A 132 -2.33 -0.38 -5.96
CA GLY A 132 -2.36 0.21 -7.30
C GLY A 132 -1.54 -0.55 -8.33
N TYR A 133 -1.30 -1.85 -8.14
CA TYR A 133 -0.69 -2.67 -9.18
C TYR A 133 -1.70 -2.90 -10.31
N PRO A 134 -1.24 -2.97 -11.58
CA PRO A 134 -2.09 -3.35 -12.69
C PRO A 134 -2.84 -4.65 -12.39
N LEU A 135 -4.14 -4.70 -12.70
CA LEU A 135 -4.96 -5.87 -12.42
C LEU A 135 -4.40 -7.14 -13.08
N GLU A 136 -3.87 -7.01 -14.29
CA GLU A 136 -3.20 -8.11 -15.00
C GLU A 136 -2.02 -8.70 -14.21
N ASP A 137 -1.26 -7.86 -13.51
CA ASP A 137 -0.10 -8.29 -12.73
C ASP A 137 -0.54 -9.00 -11.45
N VAL A 138 -1.62 -8.54 -10.81
CA VAL A 138 -2.19 -9.19 -9.62
C VAL A 138 -2.75 -10.56 -9.98
N VAL A 139 -3.58 -10.62 -11.02
CA VAL A 139 -4.17 -11.88 -11.51
C VAL A 139 -3.07 -12.83 -11.98
N GLY A 140 -2.08 -12.33 -12.71
CA GLY A 140 -0.93 -13.10 -13.16
C GLY A 140 -0.12 -13.67 -11.99
N PHE A 141 0.15 -12.86 -10.96
CA PHE A 141 0.87 -13.30 -9.77
C PHE A 141 0.15 -14.45 -9.06
N ILE A 142 -1.17 -14.31 -8.87
CA ILE A 142 -2.01 -15.34 -8.22
C ILE A 142 -2.01 -16.61 -9.08
N ARG A 143 -2.36 -16.48 -10.37
CA ARG A 143 -2.49 -17.61 -11.31
C ARG A 143 -1.18 -18.40 -11.44
N HIS A 144 -0.06 -17.72 -11.55
CA HIS A 144 1.25 -18.33 -11.76
C HIS A 144 2.04 -18.54 -10.47
N ARG A 145 1.44 -18.29 -9.30
CA ARG A 145 2.09 -18.40 -7.98
C ARG A 145 3.42 -17.65 -7.92
N GLY A 146 3.43 -16.44 -8.49
CA GLY A 146 4.62 -15.58 -8.59
C GLY A 146 5.72 -16.08 -9.54
N LYS A 147 5.45 -17.05 -10.41
CA LYS A 147 6.37 -17.53 -11.46
C LYS A 147 5.97 -16.97 -12.83
N CYS A 148 6.78 -17.21 -13.86
CA CYS A 148 6.50 -16.84 -15.26
C CYS A 148 6.18 -15.34 -15.49
N PHE A 149 6.79 -14.47 -14.69
CA PHE A 149 6.64 -13.01 -14.85
C PHE A 149 7.48 -12.51 -16.03
N THR A 150 7.03 -11.46 -16.69
CA THR A 150 7.73 -10.82 -17.81
C THR A 150 8.77 -9.82 -17.34
N CYS A 151 8.53 -9.17 -16.20
CA CYS A 151 9.43 -8.20 -15.60
C CYS A 151 9.34 -8.22 -14.06
N CYS A 152 10.44 -7.91 -13.38
CA CYS A 152 10.50 -7.85 -11.92
C CYS A 152 11.16 -6.55 -11.47
N GLY A 153 10.53 -5.89 -10.49
CA GLY A 153 10.98 -4.66 -9.86
C GLY A 153 10.27 -4.46 -8.53
N CYS A 154 9.51 -3.37 -8.40
CA CYS A 154 8.70 -3.12 -7.20
C CYS A 154 7.62 -4.20 -6.97
N TRP A 155 7.20 -4.89 -8.03
CA TRP A 155 6.41 -6.11 -8.00
C TRP A 155 6.79 -6.98 -9.20
N LYS A 156 6.14 -8.15 -9.35
CA LYS A 156 6.27 -9.01 -10.52
C LYS A 156 5.18 -8.67 -11.54
N SER A 157 5.58 -8.23 -12.72
CA SER A 157 4.68 -7.89 -13.81
C SER A 157 4.52 -9.04 -14.80
N TYR A 158 3.34 -9.13 -15.39
CA TYR A 158 2.87 -10.15 -16.32
C TYR A 158 2.41 -9.55 -17.65
N GLY A 159 2.34 -8.22 -17.75
CA GLY A 159 2.07 -7.48 -18.98
C GLY A 159 3.34 -7.14 -19.78
N ASP A 160 3.35 -5.98 -20.43
CA ASP A 160 4.48 -5.50 -21.23
C ASP A 160 5.72 -5.20 -20.35
N PRO A 161 6.84 -5.93 -20.55
CA PRO A 161 8.04 -5.75 -19.74
C PRO A 161 8.70 -4.37 -19.90
N ALA A 162 8.56 -3.71 -21.05
CA ALA A 162 9.12 -2.39 -21.28
C ALA A 162 8.34 -1.31 -20.53
N ALA A 163 6.99 -1.34 -20.63
CA ALA A 163 6.12 -0.46 -19.87
C ALA A 163 6.30 -0.65 -18.36
N ALA A 164 6.38 -1.90 -17.89
CA ALA A 164 6.63 -2.21 -16.48
C ALA A 164 7.99 -1.66 -16.01
N ARG A 165 9.05 -1.81 -16.82
CA ARG A 165 10.38 -1.28 -16.49
C ARG A 165 10.36 0.25 -16.37
N GLN A 166 9.77 0.94 -17.34
CA GLN A 166 9.64 2.39 -17.31
C GLN A 166 8.90 2.86 -16.04
N HIS A 167 7.83 2.16 -15.67
CA HIS A 167 7.09 2.46 -14.46
C HIS A 167 7.95 2.24 -13.20
N PHE A 168 8.67 1.13 -13.10
CA PHE A 168 9.58 0.86 -11.98
C PHE A 168 10.68 1.92 -11.87
N ASP A 169 11.27 2.35 -12.99
CA ASP A 169 12.31 3.37 -13.00
C ASP A 169 11.77 4.72 -12.52
N GLN A 170 10.53 5.06 -12.88
CA GLN A 170 9.85 6.26 -12.37
C GLN A 170 9.68 6.21 -10.85
N LEU A 171 9.20 5.09 -10.31
CA LEU A 171 9.03 4.90 -8.87
C LEU A 171 10.37 4.92 -8.14
N ALA A 172 11.39 4.25 -8.66
CA ALA A 172 12.73 4.21 -8.08
C ALA A 172 13.37 5.60 -8.05
N LYS A 173 13.25 6.37 -9.14
CA LYS A 173 13.73 7.76 -9.21
C LYS A 173 13.01 8.64 -8.18
N CYS A 174 11.68 8.51 -8.06
CA CYS A 174 10.91 9.24 -7.06
C CYS A 174 11.40 8.93 -5.65
N THR A 175 11.53 7.64 -5.30
CA THR A 175 12.00 7.19 -3.99
C THR A 175 13.40 7.73 -3.69
N ALA A 176 14.33 7.66 -4.65
CA ALA A 176 15.70 8.16 -4.47
C ALA A 176 15.72 9.68 -4.18
N VAL A 177 14.93 10.47 -4.90
CA VAL A 177 14.83 11.92 -4.68
C VAL A 177 14.23 12.23 -3.30
N TYR A 178 13.15 11.55 -2.93
CA TYR A 178 12.45 11.75 -1.65
C TYR A 178 13.34 11.37 -0.46
N LEU A 179 14.06 10.26 -0.56
CA LEU A 179 15.03 9.85 0.46
C LEU A 179 16.15 10.86 0.61
N ARG A 180 16.72 11.36 -0.50
CA ARG A 180 17.76 12.39 -0.46
C ARG A 180 17.26 13.65 0.26
N LEU A 181 16.06 14.12 -0.04
CA LEU A 181 15.47 15.30 0.60
C LEU A 181 15.16 15.07 2.08
N PHE A 182 14.68 13.88 2.44
CA PHE A 182 14.43 13.51 3.82
C PHE A 182 15.73 13.46 4.63
N HIS A 183 16.77 12.82 4.11
CA HIS A 183 18.10 12.77 4.74
C HIS A 183 18.78 14.14 4.83
N SER A 184 18.42 15.09 3.97
CA SER A 184 18.85 16.49 4.10
C SER A 184 18.00 17.32 5.06
N GLY A 185 17.12 16.69 5.84
CA GLY A 185 16.31 17.33 6.88
C GLY A 185 14.94 17.86 6.42
N THR A 186 14.48 17.53 5.21
CA THR A 186 13.15 17.94 4.74
C THR A 186 12.06 17.11 5.46
N PRO A 187 11.13 17.74 6.20
CA PRO A 187 10.07 16.99 6.88
C PRO A 187 9.13 16.29 5.90
N ILE A 188 8.63 15.10 6.25
CA ILE A 188 7.67 14.31 5.41
C ILE A 188 6.47 15.16 4.99
N LEU A 189 5.96 16.03 5.87
CA LEU A 189 4.83 16.89 5.56
C LEU A 189 5.08 17.83 4.38
N LYS A 190 6.32 18.29 4.17
CA LYS A 190 6.72 19.09 3.00
C LYS A 190 6.91 18.24 1.74
N LEU A 191 7.27 16.97 1.90
CA LEU A 191 7.41 16.01 0.79
C LEU A 191 6.05 15.49 0.29
N ALA A 192 5.04 15.46 1.17
CA ALA A 192 3.68 15.11 0.83
C ALA A 192 3.02 16.19 -0.05
N VAL A 193 2.83 15.89 -1.33
CA VAL A 193 2.10 16.79 -2.24
C VAL A 193 0.61 16.77 -1.91
N ALA A 194 -0.04 17.94 -1.99
CA ALA A 194 -1.50 18.02 -1.90
C ALA A 194 -2.14 17.29 -3.09
N ALA A 195 -3.33 16.73 -2.85
CA ALA A 195 -4.15 16.11 -3.88
C ALA A 195 -4.77 17.17 -4.79
#